data_AF-A0A933I9D1-F1
#
_entry.id   AF-A0A933I9D1-F1
#
_cell.length_a   1.000
_cell.length_b   1.000
_cell.length_c   1.000
_cell.angle_alpha   90.00
_cell.angle_beta   90.00
_cell.angle_gamma   90.00
#
_symmetry.space_group_name_H-M   'P 1'
#
loop_
_entity.id
_entity.type
_entity.pdbx_description
1 polymer ?
#
loop_
_entity_poly.entity_id
_entity_poly.type
_entity_poly.pdbx_seq_one_letter_code
_entity_poly.pdbx_strand_id
1 'polypeptide(L)' 'MDYSIKIGGEAGQGLQTIGDTLAKVFSRAGRHVFTHQDYESRVRGGHNFFQIRFSDKPVMASRDKM' A
#
# COMPACT_ATOMS: atom_id res chain seq x y z
N MET A 1 2.09 5.56 -16.66
CA MET A 1 2.41 6.43 -15.51
C MET A 1 2.64 5.58 -14.28
N ASP A 2 3.46 6.02 -13.32
CA ASP A 2 3.78 5.29 -12.08
C ASP A 2 3.47 6.17 -10.87
N TYR A 3 2.55 5.70 -10.02
CA TYR A 3 2.08 6.41 -8.84
C TYR A 3 2.29 5.56 -7.60
N SER A 4 2.64 6.21 -6.49
CA SER A 4 2.71 5.56 -5.17
C SER A 4 1.95 6.38 -4.14
N ILE A 5 1.03 5.72 -3.44
CA ILE A 5 0.23 6.24 -2.34
C ILE A 5 0.78 5.62 -1.06
N LYS A 6 1.11 6.42 -0.06
CA LYS A 6 1.44 5.94 1.29
C LYS A 6 0.37 6.45 2.25
N ILE A 7 -0.25 5.51 2.97
CA ILE A 7 -1.25 5.76 4.00
C ILE A 7 -0.56 5.49 5.32
N GLY A 8 -0.54 6.47 6.22
CA GLY A 8 -0.03 6.32 7.58
C GLY A 8 -1.17 6.33 8.57
N GLY A 9 -1.05 5.54 9.63
CA GLY A 9 -1.97 5.57 10.75
C GLY A 9 -1.63 4.55 11.82
N GLU A 10 -2.46 4.50 12.85
CA GLU A 10 -2.19 3.61 13.98
C GLU A 10 -2.65 2.18 13.69
N ALA A 11 -1.98 1.20 14.32
CA ALA A 11 -2.43 -0.19 14.33
C ALA A 11 -3.90 -0.29 14.76
N GLY A 12 -4.73 -0.97 13.96
CA GLY A 12 -6.14 -1.17 14.25
C GLY A 12 -7.09 -0.15 13.61
N GLN A 13 -6.61 0.91 12.94
CA GLN A 13 -7.47 1.87 12.23
C GLN A 13 -7.97 1.40 10.85
N GLY A 14 -7.69 0.14 10.46
CA GLY A 14 -8.17 -0.42 9.20
C GLY A 14 -7.35 -0.03 7.96
N LEU A 15 -6.07 0.35 8.13
CA LEU A 15 -5.17 0.63 7.00
C LEU A 15 -5.13 -0.51 5.97
N GLN A 16 -5.15 -1.77 6.44
CA GLN A 16 -5.17 -2.94 5.58
C GLN A 16 -6.44 -3.00 4.72
N THR A 17 -7.61 -2.75 5.32
CA THR A 17 -8.90 -2.77 4.62
C THR A 17 -8.95 -1.73 3.50
N ILE A 18 -8.49 -0.51 3.79
CA ILE A 18 -8.41 0.58 2.81
C ILE A 18 -7.40 0.22 1.72
N GLY A 19 -6.23 -0.28 2.12
CA GLY A 19 -5.16 -0.73 1.24
C GLY A 19 -5.61 -1.77 0.21
N ASP A 20 -6.25 -2.84 0.69
CA ASP A 20 -6.78 -3.91 -0.14
C ASP A 20 -7.90 -3.44 -1.08
N THR A 21 -8.76 -2.54 -0.59
CA THR A 21 -9.86 -1.98 -1.41
C THR A 21 -9.28 -1.17 -2.57
N LEU A 22 -8.35 -0.27 -2.29
CA LEU A 22 -7.67 0.53 -3.32
C LEU A 22 -6.90 -0.36 -4.30
N ALA A 23 -6.18 -1.36 -3.79
CA ALA A 23 -5.44 -2.29 -4.63
C ALA A 23 -6.36 -3.05 -5.60
N LYS A 24 -7.52 -3.52 -5.12
CA LYS A 24 -8.54 -4.17 -5.96
C LYS A 24 -9.11 -3.21 -7.01
N VAL A 25 -9.38 -1.95 -6.65
CA VAL A 25 -9.86 -0.94 -7.60
C VAL A 25 -8.84 -0.71 -8.72
N PHE A 26 -7.56 -0.53 -8.39
CA PHE A 26 -6.52 -0.32 -9.40
C PHE A 26 -6.28 -1.57 -10.26
N SER A 27 -6.32 -2.76 -9.66
CA SER A 27 -6.20 -4.02 -10.40
C SER A 27 -7.37 -4.20 -11.38
N ARG A 28 -8.61 -3.91 -10.96
CA ARG A 28 -9.80 -3.91 -11.84
C ARG A 28 -9.74 -2.86 -12.92
N ALA A 29 -9.05 -1.74 -12.70
CA ALA A 29 -8.80 -0.71 -13.69
C ALA A 29 -7.71 -1.11 -14.73
N GLY A 30 -7.21 -2.36 -14.70
CA GLY A 30 -6.21 -2.86 -15.65
C GLY A 30 -4.79 -2.39 -15.36
N ARG A 31 -4.52 -1.88 -14.15
CA ARG A 31 -3.19 -1.42 -13.74
C ARG A 31 -2.47 -2.51 -12.97
N HIS A 32 -1.15 -2.51 -13.08
CA HIS A 32 -0.29 -3.36 -12.25
C HIS A 32 -0.17 -2.71 -10.88
N VAL A 33 -0.49 -3.46 -9.82
CA VAL A 33 -0.53 -2.96 -8.45
C VAL A 33 0.46 -3.74 -7.61
N PHE A 34 1.21 -3.02 -6.78
CA PHE A 34 2.11 -3.57 -5.78
C PHE A 34 1.78 -2.93 -4.43
N THR A 35 1.47 -3.74 -3.43
CA THR A 35 1.20 -3.28 -2.07
C THR A 35 2.34 -3.68 -1.15
N HIS A 36 2.75 -2.75 -0.29
CA HIS A 36 3.76 -2.94 0.73
C HIS A 36 3.22 -2.42 2.05
N GLN A 37 3.08 -3.30 3.03
CA GLN A 37 2.63 -2.95 4.37
C GLN A 37 3.79 -3.15 5.31
N ASP A 38 4.11 -2.10 6.07
CA ASP A 38 5.06 -2.19 7.17
C ASP A 38 4.24 -2.20 8.46
N TYR A 39 4.27 -3.34 9.13
CA TYR A 39 3.57 -3.58 10.39
C TYR A 39 4.64 -3.84 11.44
N GLU A 40 4.78 -2.93 12.39
CA GLU A 40 5.65 -3.17 13.53
C GLU A 40 5.07 -4.33 14.36
N SER A 41 5.92 -5.24 14.86
CA SER A 41 5.51 -6.35 15.73
C SER A 41 5.12 -5.84 17.13
N ARG A 42 4.10 -5.00 17.18
CA ARG A 42 3.49 -4.43 18.39
C ARG A 42 1.98 -4.58 18.30
N VAL A 43 1.40 -5.14 19.36
CA VAL A 43 -0.03 -5.45 19.48
C VAL A 43 -0.87 -4.18 19.63
N ARG A 44 -0.30 -3.10 20.20
CA ARG A 44 -0.90 -1.75 20.32
C ARG A 44 0.20 -0.69 20.31
N GLY A 45 -0.01 0.39 19.56
CA GLY A 45 0.94 1.49 19.40
C GLY A 45 2.07 1.19 18.40
N GLY A 46 2.37 2.18 17.54
CA GLY A 46 3.33 2.08 16.43
C GLY A 46 2.80 2.83 15.20
N HIS A 47 3.67 3.46 14.42
CA HIS A 47 3.28 4.17 13.20
C HIS A 47 3.28 3.19 12.03
N ASN A 48 2.14 2.54 11.79
CA ASN A 48 2.02 1.63 10.67
C ASN A 48 1.78 2.43 9.39
N PHE A 49 2.37 1.94 8.29
CA PHE A 49 2.14 2.54 6.99
C PHE A 49 1.86 1.47 5.94
N PHE A 50 0.91 1.80 5.07
CA PHE A 50 0.50 0.98 3.94
C PHE A 50 0.82 1.75 2.66
N GLN A 51 1.70 1.20 1.84
CA GLN A 51 2.12 1.80 0.58
C GLN A 51 1.56 1.00 -0.60
N ILE A 52 0.89 1.69 -1.51
CA ILE A 52 0.32 1.13 -2.74
C ILE A 52 1.04 1.80 -3.90
N ARG A 53 1.67 1.02 -4.76
CA ARG A 53 2.23 1.47 -6.02
C ARG A 53 1.38 0.92 -7.15
N PHE A 54 1.00 1.74 -8.11
CA PHE A 54 0.29 1.30 -9.30
C PHE A 54 0.83 1.96 -10.55
N SER A 55 0.89 1.19 -11.63
CA SER A 55 1.41 1.65 -12.91
C SER A 55 0.73 0.94 -14.07
N ASP A 56 0.73 1.59 -15.23
CA ASP A 56 0.27 0.97 -16.48
C ASP A 56 1.28 -0.09 -16.97
N LYS A 57 2.52 -0.05 -16.48
CA LYS A 57 3.57 -1.05 -16.76
C LYS A 57 3.72 -2.03 -15.58
N PRO A 58 4.22 -3.25 -15.81
CA PRO A 58 4.49 -4.22 -14.74
C PRO A 58 5.36 -3.61 -13.65
N VAL A 59 4.86 -3.62 -12.41
CA VAL A 59 5.60 -3.20 -11.21
C VAL A 59 5.74 -4.40 -10.28
N MET A 60 6.98 -4.76 -9.96
CA MET A 60 7.30 -5.92 -9.11
C MET A 60 7.94 -5.54 -7.77
N ALA A 61 8.07 -4.23 -7.49
CA ALA A 61 8.73 -3.74 -6.29
C ALA A 61 8.06 -2.47 -5.75
N SER A 62 8.16 -2.25 -4.44
CA SER A 62 7.87 -0.96 -3.83
C SER A 62 8.84 0.08 -4.38
N ARG A 63 8.41 1.34 -4.45
CA ARG A 63 9.31 2.43 -4.83
C ARG A 63 10.17 2.73 -3.61
N ASP A 64 11.42 2.27 -3.66
CA ASP A 64 12.43 2.62 -2.67
C ASP A 64 12.57 4.15 -2.65
N LYS A 65 12.42 4.75 -1.47
CA LYS A 65 12.84 6.12 -1.26
C LYS A 65 14.33 6.03 -0.93
N MET A 66 15.16 6.17 -1.96
CA MET A 66 16.49 6.72 -1.76
C MET A 66 16.36 8.18 -1.34
#